data_AF-A0A5E6Y817-F1
#
_entry.id   AF-A0A5E6Y817-F1
#
_cell.length_a   1.000
_cell.length_b   1.000
_cell.length_c   1.000
_cell.angle_alpha   90.00
_cell.angle_beta   90.00
_cell.angle_gamma   90.00
#
_symmetry.space_group_name_H-M   'P 1'
#
loop_
_entity.id
_entity.type
_entity.pdbx_description
1 polymer ?
#
loop_
_entity_poly.entity_id
_entity_poly.type
_entity_poly.pdbx_seq_one_letter_code
_entity_poly.pdbx_strand_id
1 'polypeptide(L)'
;MRCEIVGSQGLWRIVGACFRDRLTNEIIVSVGVLSILLSSLTRKYRGGFFLSAVIYGVLIRPYWILFSLSWVGVCVMKKYVSRTTFFLMLFLFYLAVAMSIQLALGFPVSSIRASNNELRTAGEEGSKSLIVSWLSGSDFVSQALDSMIIFFRLSFPVELILLSGPGQVIFVALMIMTALLLFKVITSTDYKGAPIQTKPKELIAIPLAFLLVQGLFEPDFGSFARHFSMVVPVLFVGLGLMLRANKPVQVESRILN
;
A
#
# COMPACT_ATOMS: atom_id res chain seq x y z
N MET A 1 -5.88 9.54 -20.75
CA MET A 1 -4.67 9.18 -19.95
C MET A 1 -4.21 10.22 -18.93
N ARG A 2 -3.75 11.44 -19.28
CA ARG A 2 -3.46 12.46 -18.24
C ARG A 2 -4.70 12.82 -17.42
N CYS A 3 -5.86 13.00 -18.05
CA CYS A 3 -7.13 13.22 -17.34
C CYS A 3 -7.58 12.03 -16.48
N GLU A 4 -7.27 10.79 -16.86
CA GLU A 4 -7.64 9.60 -16.08
C GLU A 4 -6.76 9.43 -14.82
N ILE A 5 -5.46 9.75 -14.93
CA ILE A 5 -4.54 9.76 -13.79
C ILE A 5 -4.91 10.89 -12.82
N VAL A 6 -5.20 12.09 -13.34
CA VAL A 6 -5.61 13.23 -12.51
C VAL A 6 -6.99 13.00 -11.89
N GLY A 7 -7.93 12.40 -12.64
CA GLY A 7 -9.26 12.03 -12.14
C GLY A 7 -9.21 10.98 -11.03
N SER A 8 -8.43 9.91 -11.22
CA SER A 8 -8.26 8.86 -10.20
C SER A 8 -7.53 9.37 -8.94
N GLN A 9 -6.53 10.26 -9.09
CA GLN A 9 -5.93 10.96 -7.95
C GLN A 9 -6.95 11.84 -7.20
N GLY A 10 -7.79 12.57 -7.92
CA GLY A 10 -8.85 13.40 -7.33
C GLY A 10 -9.84 12.56 -6.54
N LEU A 11 -10.26 11.42 -7.09
CA LEU A 11 -11.19 10.50 -6.42
C LEU A 11 -10.58 9.88 -5.15
N TRP A 12 -9.29 9.53 -5.16
CA TRP A 12 -8.61 9.06 -3.95
C TRP A 12 -8.55 10.12 -2.84
N ARG A 13 -8.42 11.40 -3.20
CA ARG A 13 -8.47 12.50 -2.23
C ARG A 13 -9.88 12.69 -1.65
N ILE A 14 -10.92 12.45 -2.45
CA ILE A 14 -12.32 12.48 -2.01
C ILE A 14 -12.61 11.32 -1.06
N VAL A 15 -12.17 10.10 -1.39
CA VAL A 15 -12.27 8.94 -0.49
C VAL A 15 -11.61 9.25 0.85
N GLY A 16 -10.35 9.73 0.85
CA GLY A 16 -9.67 10.12 2.08
C GLY A 16 -10.39 11.22 2.86
N ALA A 17 -11.19 12.07 2.18
CA ALA A 17 -12.00 13.10 2.83
C ALA A 17 -13.30 12.55 3.45
N CYS A 18 -13.96 11.59 2.81
CA CYS A 18 -15.20 11.01 3.29
C CYS A 18 -15.04 10.17 4.56
N PHE A 19 -13.83 9.67 4.86
CA PHE A 19 -13.55 8.85 6.03
C PHE A 19 -12.89 9.64 7.20
N ARG A 20 -12.79 10.97 7.12
CA ARG A 20 -12.10 11.82 8.12
C ARG A 20 -13.01 12.17 9.30
N ASP A 21 -12.74 11.59 10.48
CA ASP A 21 -13.46 11.93 11.72
C ASP A 21 -12.60 12.59 12.83
N ARG A 22 -11.25 12.63 12.74
CA ARG A 22 -10.39 13.32 13.74
C ARG A 22 -9.21 14.04 13.10
N LEU A 23 -9.24 15.39 13.09
CA LEU A 23 -8.31 16.24 12.34
C LEU A 23 -6.85 16.25 12.81
N THR A 24 -6.56 16.21 14.12
CA THR A 24 -5.24 16.58 14.66
C THR A 24 -4.15 15.52 14.43
N ASN A 25 -4.45 14.25 14.68
CA ASN A 25 -3.48 13.17 14.48
C ASN A 25 -3.23 12.88 12.98
N GLU A 26 -4.18 13.21 12.11
CA GLU A 26 -4.09 12.95 10.67
C GLU A 26 -3.31 14.01 9.89
N ILE A 27 -3.26 15.26 10.37
CA ILE A 27 -2.43 16.31 9.78
C ILE A 27 -0.95 15.97 9.92
N ILE A 28 -0.53 15.48 11.09
CA ILE A 28 0.87 15.05 11.34
C ILE A 28 1.24 13.87 10.43
N VAL A 29 0.34 12.90 10.28
CA VAL A 29 0.53 11.75 9.38
C VAL A 29 0.63 12.23 7.93
N SER A 30 -0.23 13.14 7.50
CA SER A 30 -0.24 13.66 6.13
C SER A 30 1.01 14.47 5.79
N VAL A 31 1.56 15.24 6.75
CA VAL A 31 2.83 15.98 6.60
C VAL A 31 4.02 15.01 6.56
N GLY A 32 4.02 13.96 7.40
CA GLY A 32 5.01 12.89 7.36
C GLY A 32 5.00 12.15 6.01
N VAL A 33 3.83 11.80 5.51
CA VAL A 33 3.68 11.18 4.19
C VAL A 33 4.14 12.14 3.10
N LEU A 34 3.75 13.42 3.14
CA LEU A 34 4.15 14.41 2.14
C LEU A 34 5.66 14.62 2.08
N SER A 35 6.35 14.64 3.22
CA SER A 35 7.81 14.75 3.27
C SER A 35 8.51 13.50 2.71
N ILE A 36 7.90 12.32 2.89
CA ILE A 36 8.30 11.07 2.22
C ILE A 36 8.06 11.15 0.70
N LEU A 37 6.92 11.70 0.26
CA LEU A 37 6.60 11.94 -1.16
C LEU A 37 7.63 12.87 -1.80
N LEU A 38 7.96 13.99 -1.14
CA LEU A 38 8.93 14.96 -1.63
C LEU A 38 10.34 14.34 -1.71
N SER A 39 10.73 13.57 -0.71
CA SER A 39 11.98 12.82 -0.71
C SER A 39 12.05 11.83 -1.89
N SER A 40 10.92 11.21 -2.25
CA SER A 40 10.82 10.25 -3.36
C SER A 40 11.09 10.86 -4.75
N LEU A 41 10.97 12.19 -4.88
CA LEU A 41 11.22 12.92 -6.12
C LEU A 41 12.71 13.18 -6.36
N THR A 42 13.53 13.15 -5.31
CA THR A 42 14.96 13.48 -5.39
C THR A 42 15.80 12.41 -6.12
N ARG A 43 17.07 12.73 -6.42
CA ARG A 43 18.04 11.76 -6.98
C ARG A 43 18.43 10.68 -5.94
N LYS A 44 18.39 11.03 -4.65
CA LYS A 44 18.65 10.15 -3.50
C LYS A 44 17.36 9.58 -2.89
N TYR A 45 16.34 9.36 -3.71
CA TYR A 45 14.99 8.96 -3.27
C TYR A 45 14.98 7.72 -2.37
N ARG A 46 15.86 6.74 -2.60
CA ARG A 46 15.91 5.52 -1.79
C ARG A 46 16.26 5.79 -0.34
N GLY A 47 17.37 6.50 -0.11
CA GLY A 47 17.82 6.87 1.22
C GLY A 47 16.86 7.87 1.87
N GLY A 48 16.38 8.85 1.10
CA GLY A 48 15.40 9.83 1.56
C GLY A 48 14.11 9.16 2.06
N PHE A 49 13.50 8.27 1.26
CA PHE A 49 12.31 7.52 1.64
C PHE A 49 12.55 6.63 2.86
N PHE A 50 13.61 5.82 2.84
CA PHE A 50 13.89 4.88 3.92
C PHE A 50 14.10 5.59 5.25
N LEU A 51 14.97 6.62 5.28
CA LEU A 51 15.29 7.33 6.51
C LEU A 51 14.08 8.12 7.04
N SER A 52 13.31 8.77 6.17
CA SER A 52 12.10 9.50 6.60
C SER A 52 11.02 8.56 7.13
N ALA A 53 10.81 7.40 6.50
CA ALA A 53 9.87 6.40 7.00
C ALA A 53 10.30 5.80 8.36
N VAL A 54 11.60 5.56 8.55
CA VAL A 54 12.14 5.07 9.84
C VAL A 54 12.02 6.13 10.93
N ILE A 55 12.42 7.38 10.67
CA ILE A 55 12.29 8.49 11.63
C ILE A 55 10.82 8.66 12.04
N TYR A 56 9.91 8.66 11.07
CA TYR A 56 8.49 8.74 11.33
C TYR A 56 7.99 7.54 12.16
N GLY A 57 8.52 6.35 11.87
CA GLY A 57 8.17 5.14 12.61
C GLY A 57 8.59 5.18 14.08
N VAL A 58 9.78 5.69 14.37
CA VAL A 58 10.28 5.84 15.75
C VAL A 58 9.49 6.91 16.51
N LEU A 59 9.16 8.02 15.86
CA LEU A 59 8.57 9.18 16.54
C LEU A 59 7.04 9.09 16.69
N ILE A 60 6.34 8.53 15.70
CA ILE A 60 4.88 8.65 15.59
C ILE A 60 4.19 7.29 15.50
N ARG A 61 4.65 6.38 14.63
CA ARG A 61 3.95 5.09 14.38
C ARG A 61 4.91 3.92 14.10
N PRO A 62 5.20 3.04 15.08
CA PRO A 62 6.21 1.98 14.97
C PRO A 62 6.10 1.06 13.75
N TYR A 63 4.89 0.76 13.27
CA TYR A 63 4.68 -0.09 12.09
C TYR A 63 5.29 0.48 10.79
N TRP A 64 5.63 1.77 10.77
CA TRP A 64 6.32 2.39 9.63
C TRP A 64 7.77 1.90 9.46
N ILE A 65 8.39 1.37 10.51
CA ILE A 65 9.67 0.69 10.41
C ILE A 65 9.50 -0.57 9.54
N LEU A 66 8.49 -1.41 9.85
CA LEU A 66 8.19 -2.58 9.02
C LEU A 66 7.83 -2.17 7.59
N PHE A 67 7.06 -1.11 7.39
CA PHE A 67 6.74 -0.58 6.06
C PHE A 67 8.01 -0.23 5.25
N SER A 68 8.96 0.47 5.87
CA SER A 68 10.23 0.81 5.22
C SER A 68 11.04 -0.43 4.84
N LEU A 69 11.09 -1.44 5.71
CA LEU A 69 11.77 -2.72 5.48
C LEU A 69 11.09 -3.54 4.39
N SER A 70 9.75 -3.63 4.41
CA SER A 70 8.95 -4.27 3.36
C SER A 70 9.22 -3.63 2.00
N TRP A 71 9.32 -2.30 1.94
CA TRP A 71 9.64 -1.60 0.70
C TRP A 71 11.04 -1.93 0.18
N VAL A 72 12.05 -1.96 1.05
CA VAL A 72 13.41 -2.39 0.68
C VAL A 72 13.38 -3.84 0.18
N GLY A 73 12.66 -4.73 0.85
CA GLY A 73 12.47 -6.12 0.44
C GLY A 73 11.89 -6.22 -0.97
N VAL A 74 10.81 -5.50 -1.26
CA VAL A 74 10.22 -5.45 -2.60
C VAL A 74 11.22 -4.89 -3.63
N CYS A 75 11.97 -3.83 -3.28
CA CYS A 75 12.97 -3.23 -4.17
C CYS A 75 14.13 -4.18 -4.52
N VAL A 76 14.57 -5.01 -3.59
CA VAL A 76 15.61 -6.03 -3.82
C VAL A 76 15.04 -7.19 -4.63
N MET A 77 13.85 -7.64 -4.28
CA MET A 77 13.26 -8.86 -4.84
C MET A 77 12.58 -8.65 -6.18
N LYS A 78 12.30 -7.41 -6.61
CA LYS A 78 11.56 -7.09 -7.86
C LYS A 78 12.07 -7.75 -9.14
N LYS A 79 13.34 -8.19 -9.19
CA LYS A 79 13.94 -8.89 -10.34
C LYS A 79 13.60 -10.38 -10.40
N TYR A 80 13.14 -10.95 -9.28
CA TYR A 80 12.72 -12.35 -9.14
C TYR A 80 11.19 -12.50 -9.15
N VAL A 81 10.46 -11.38 -9.17
CA VAL A 81 8.99 -11.37 -9.12
C VAL A 81 8.42 -11.62 -10.53
N SER A 82 7.81 -12.79 -10.68
CA SER A 82 6.91 -13.17 -11.78
C SER A 82 5.48 -13.29 -11.22
N ARG A 83 4.51 -13.59 -12.09
CA ARG A 83 3.11 -13.79 -11.65
C ARG A 83 2.95 -14.91 -10.63
N THR A 84 3.71 -15.99 -10.78
CA THR A 84 3.65 -17.14 -9.86
C THR A 84 4.48 -16.92 -8.61
N THR A 85 5.72 -16.40 -8.77
CA THR A 85 6.60 -16.18 -7.62
C THR A 85 6.13 -15.05 -6.73
N PHE A 86 5.29 -14.13 -7.23
CA PHE A 86 4.63 -13.11 -6.40
C PHE A 86 3.87 -13.72 -5.22
N PHE A 87 3.02 -14.73 -5.48
CA PHE A 87 2.22 -15.36 -4.42
C PHE A 87 3.09 -16.14 -3.44
N LEU A 88 4.12 -16.82 -3.94
CA LEU A 88 5.09 -17.51 -3.09
C LEU A 88 5.83 -16.51 -2.19
N MET A 89 6.33 -15.41 -2.74
CA MET A 89 7.02 -14.37 -1.97
C MET A 89 6.09 -13.67 -0.99
N LEU A 90 4.82 -13.46 -1.35
CA LEU A 90 3.79 -12.91 -0.48
C LEU A 90 3.58 -13.82 0.74
N PHE A 91 3.43 -15.12 0.50
CA PHE A 91 3.32 -16.10 1.57
C PHE A 91 4.58 -16.14 2.45
N LEU A 92 5.77 -16.19 1.85
CA LEU A 92 7.04 -16.19 2.58
C LEU A 92 7.25 -14.91 3.40
N PHE A 93 6.81 -13.75 2.89
CA PHE A 93 6.83 -12.50 3.63
C PHE A 93 5.98 -12.60 4.90
N TYR A 94 4.73 -13.03 4.78
CA TYR A 94 3.85 -13.17 5.95
C TYR A 94 4.33 -14.24 6.92
N LEU A 95 4.87 -15.35 6.41
CA LEU A 95 5.47 -16.40 7.24
C LEU A 95 6.67 -15.86 8.04
N ALA A 96 7.57 -15.12 7.39
CA ALA A 96 8.73 -14.53 8.06
C ALA A 96 8.32 -13.53 9.14
N VAL A 97 7.31 -12.69 8.87
CA VAL A 97 6.79 -11.74 9.88
C VAL A 97 6.10 -12.45 11.03
N ALA A 98 5.26 -13.46 10.75
CA ALA A 98 4.58 -14.25 11.76
C ALA A 98 5.56 -14.96 12.69
N MET A 99 6.58 -15.62 12.12
CA MET A 99 7.67 -16.22 12.88
C MET A 99 8.42 -15.18 13.71
N SER A 100 8.79 -14.05 13.12
CA SER A 100 9.57 -13.01 13.81
C SER A 100 8.81 -12.44 15.02
N ILE A 101 7.52 -12.12 14.86
CA ILE A 101 6.69 -11.57 15.93
C ILE A 101 6.47 -12.60 17.03
N GLN A 102 6.09 -13.83 16.68
CA GLN A 102 5.77 -14.84 17.69
C GLN A 102 7.01 -15.34 18.43
N LEU A 103 8.18 -15.42 17.77
CA LEU A 103 9.44 -15.77 18.44
C LEU A 103 9.99 -14.63 19.30
N ALA A 104 9.84 -13.37 18.88
CA ALA A 104 10.37 -12.23 19.63
C ALA A 104 9.46 -11.75 20.77
N LEU A 105 8.14 -11.81 20.58
CA LEU A 105 7.15 -11.23 21.50
C LEU A 105 6.28 -12.27 22.21
N GLY A 106 6.30 -13.54 21.76
CA GLY A 106 5.59 -14.63 22.42
C GLY A 106 4.08 -14.71 22.14
N PHE A 107 3.53 -13.85 21.28
CA PHE A 107 2.10 -13.85 20.92
C PHE A 107 1.90 -13.89 19.39
N PRO A 108 0.77 -14.42 18.91
CA PRO A 108 0.48 -14.50 17.47
C PRO A 108 0.18 -13.12 16.87
N VAL A 109 0.52 -12.89 15.61
CA VAL A 109 0.23 -11.65 14.88
C VAL A 109 -1.25 -11.28 14.90
N SER A 110 -2.12 -12.28 14.84
CA SER A 110 -3.57 -12.10 14.88
C SER A 110 -4.07 -11.46 16.19
N SER A 111 -3.33 -11.59 17.30
CA SER A 111 -3.71 -10.97 18.59
C SER A 111 -3.54 -9.45 18.56
N ILE A 112 -2.58 -8.92 17.78
CA ILE A 112 -2.39 -7.47 17.62
C ILE A 112 -3.64 -6.84 17.01
N ARG A 113 -4.18 -7.49 15.96
CA ARG A 113 -5.41 -7.03 15.32
C ARG A 113 -6.64 -7.26 16.20
N ALA A 114 -6.73 -8.41 16.88
CA ALA A 114 -7.82 -8.68 17.82
C ALA A 114 -7.90 -7.61 18.93
N SER A 115 -6.77 -7.26 19.54
CA SER A 115 -6.69 -6.19 20.54
C SER A 115 -7.12 -4.82 19.98
N ASN A 116 -6.70 -4.48 18.76
CA ASN A 116 -7.13 -3.24 18.10
C ASN A 116 -8.62 -3.23 17.73
N ASN A 117 -9.22 -4.41 17.49
CA ASN A 117 -10.64 -4.57 17.20
C ASN A 117 -11.47 -4.46 18.48
N GLU A 118 -11.02 -5.06 19.59
CA GLU A 118 -11.68 -4.98 20.91
C GLU A 118 -11.83 -3.54 21.41
N LEU A 119 -10.78 -2.72 21.25
CA LEU A 119 -10.82 -1.29 21.57
C LEU A 119 -11.87 -0.51 20.76
N ARG A 120 -12.28 -1.01 19.60
CA ARG A 120 -13.28 -0.38 18.71
C ARG A 120 -14.70 -0.91 18.93
N THR A 121 -14.86 -2.19 19.25
CA THR A 121 -16.18 -2.77 19.60
C THR A 121 -16.68 -2.32 20.97
N ALA A 122 -15.78 -1.84 21.85
CA ALA A 122 -16.16 -1.23 23.13
C ALA A 122 -16.76 0.20 23.00
N GLY A 123 -16.73 0.82 21.81
CA GLY A 123 -17.42 2.09 21.54
C GLY A 123 -18.86 1.89 21.04
N GLU A 124 -19.74 2.88 21.24
CA GLU A 124 -21.20 2.80 21.01
C GLU A 124 -21.66 2.47 19.58
N GLU A 125 -20.76 2.45 18.60
CA GLU A 125 -21.05 1.92 17.26
C GLU A 125 -19.95 0.96 16.86
N GLY A 126 -20.18 -0.35 17.05
CA GLY A 126 -19.32 -1.37 16.47
C GLY A 126 -19.13 -1.10 14.98
N SER A 127 -17.90 -0.74 14.58
CA SER A 127 -17.63 -0.33 13.20
C SER A 127 -18.09 -1.43 12.25
N LYS A 128 -19.09 -1.12 11.41
CA LYS A 128 -19.64 -2.03 10.37
C LYS A 128 -18.59 -2.48 9.33
N SER A 129 -17.35 -2.00 9.46
CA SER A 129 -16.24 -2.22 8.53
C SER A 129 -15.03 -2.92 9.17
N LEU A 130 -15.22 -3.58 10.32
CA LEU A 130 -14.15 -4.33 11.00
C LEU A 130 -13.61 -5.47 10.13
N ILE A 131 -12.29 -5.62 10.15
CA ILE A 131 -11.57 -6.70 9.49
C ILE A 131 -11.29 -7.78 10.54
N VAL A 132 -12.07 -8.84 10.46
CA VAL A 132 -11.92 -10.01 11.35
C VAL A 132 -10.99 -11.06 10.74
N SER A 133 -10.21 -11.74 11.59
CA SER A 133 -9.43 -12.91 11.19
C SER A 133 -10.36 -14.04 10.77
N TRP A 134 -9.96 -14.79 9.75
CA TRP A 134 -10.72 -15.94 9.25
C TRP A 134 -10.15 -17.27 9.76
N LEU A 135 -8.84 -17.32 10.01
CA LEU A 135 -8.20 -18.47 10.62
C LEU A 135 -7.86 -18.14 12.08
N SER A 136 -8.20 -19.07 12.98
CA SER A 136 -7.94 -18.97 14.42
C SER A 136 -6.69 -19.74 14.87
N GLY A 137 -5.91 -20.28 13.92
CA GLY A 137 -4.69 -21.04 14.23
C GLY A 137 -3.59 -20.17 14.87
N SER A 138 -2.93 -20.73 15.88
CA SER A 138 -1.82 -20.08 16.60
C SER A 138 -0.44 -20.43 16.05
N ASP A 139 -0.35 -21.32 15.06
CA ASP A 139 0.89 -21.67 14.38
C ASP A 139 1.28 -20.61 13.32
N PHE A 140 2.56 -20.60 12.94
CA PHE A 140 3.11 -19.61 12.01
C PHE A 140 2.46 -19.66 10.62
N VAL A 141 2.07 -20.86 10.16
CA VAL A 141 1.51 -21.06 8.82
C VAL A 141 0.09 -20.53 8.76
N SER A 142 -0.74 -20.87 9.74
CA SER A 142 -2.11 -20.37 9.86
C SER A 142 -2.15 -18.85 9.95
N GLN A 143 -1.24 -18.22 10.71
CA GLN A 143 -1.13 -16.76 10.79
C GLN A 143 -0.69 -16.13 9.46
N ALA A 144 0.23 -16.77 8.74
CA ALA A 144 0.67 -16.30 7.43
C ALA A 144 -0.46 -16.36 6.39
N LEU A 145 -1.22 -17.46 6.38
CA LEU A 145 -2.39 -17.63 5.51
C LEU A 145 -3.50 -16.62 5.84
N ASP A 146 -3.78 -16.38 7.12
CA ASP A 146 -4.77 -15.40 7.56
C ASP A 146 -4.39 -13.98 7.11
N SER A 147 -3.13 -13.59 7.29
CA SER A 147 -2.61 -12.31 6.83
C SER A 147 -2.68 -12.19 5.29
N MET A 148 -2.45 -13.30 4.57
CA MET A 148 -2.60 -13.34 3.11
C MET A 148 -4.06 -13.19 2.68
N ILE A 149 -5.01 -13.83 3.37
CA ILE A 149 -6.45 -13.65 3.13
C ILE A 149 -6.83 -12.19 3.33
N ILE A 150 -6.36 -11.56 4.42
CA ILE A 150 -6.65 -10.17 4.71
C ILE A 150 -6.02 -9.23 3.70
N PHE A 151 -4.80 -9.49 3.24
CA PHE A 151 -4.20 -8.76 2.13
C PHE A 151 -5.09 -8.79 0.88
N PHE A 152 -5.68 -9.93 0.53
CA PHE A 152 -6.60 -10.02 -0.59
C PHE A 152 -7.91 -9.29 -0.32
N ARG A 153 -8.46 -9.38 0.89
CA ARG A 153 -9.67 -8.62 1.28
C ARG A 153 -9.44 -7.12 1.22
N LEU A 154 -8.27 -6.63 1.65
CA LEU A 154 -7.87 -5.23 1.50
C LEU A 154 -7.71 -4.84 0.03
N SER A 155 -7.10 -5.70 -0.78
CA SER A 155 -6.89 -5.47 -2.22
C SER A 155 -8.19 -5.48 -3.02
N PHE A 156 -9.13 -6.33 -2.64
CA PHE A 156 -10.42 -6.56 -3.28
C PHE A 156 -11.53 -6.49 -2.22
N PRO A 157 -11.88 -5.29 -1.70
CA PRO A 157 -12.78 -5.14 -0.55
C PRO A 157 -14.26 -5.29 -0.93
N VAL A 158 -14.60 -6.36 -1.65
CA VAL A 158 -15.94 -6.63 -2.19
C VAL A 158 -17.03 -6.70 -1.12
N GLU A 159 -16.65 -7.03 0.11
CA GLU A 159 -17.53 -7.05 1.28
C GLU A 159 -18.16 -5.68 1.58
N LEU A 160 -17.46 -4.59 1.25
CA LEU A 160 -17.97 -3.24 1.46
C LEU A 160 -19.11 -2.87 0.50
N ILE A 161 -19.29 -3.59 -0.61
CA ILE A 161 -20.42 -3.37 -1.53
C ILE A 161 -21.74 -3.63 -0.81
N LEU A 162 -21.76 -4.61 0.11
CA LEU A 162 -22.97 -4.99 0.86
C LEU A 162 -23.45 -3.88 1.80
N LEU A 163 -22.55 -3.01 2.25
CA LEU A 163 -22.87 -1.88 3.12
C LEU A 163 -23.55 -0.70 2.36
N SER A 164 -23.67 -0.80 1.03
CA SER A 164 -24.54 0.02 0.16
C SER A 164 -24.31 1.54 0.15
N GLY A 165 -23.18 2.05 0.67
CA GLY A 165 -22.83 3.47 0.59
C GLY A 165 -22.18 3.83 -0.76
N PRO A 166 -22.55 4.95 -1.42
CA PRO A 166 -21.93 5.36 -2.69
C PRO A 166 -20.41 5.58 -2.56
N GLY A 167 -19.93 6.06 -1.40
CA GLY A 167 -18.49 6.18 -1.11
C GLY A 167 -17.76 4.84 -1.03
N GLN A 168 -18.42 3.78 -0.57
CA GLN A 168 -17.86 2.43 -0.49
C GLN A 168 -17.72 1.81 -1.88
N VAL A 169 -18.72 1.97 -2.75
CA VAL A 169 -18.65 1.48 -4.14
C VAL A 169 -17.49 2.13 -4.90
N ILE A 170 -17.31 3.45 -4.76
CA ILE A 170 -16.18 4.18 -5.36
C ILE A 170 -14.86 3.65 -4.81
N PHE A 171 -14.76 3.48 -3.49
CA PHE A 171 -13.56 2.94 -2.85
C PHE A 171 -13.20 1.55 -3.36
N VAL A 172 -14.18 0.63 -3.46
CA VAL A 172 -13.98 -0.72 -3.98
C VAL A 172 -13.46 -0.69 -5.42
N ALA A 173 -14.08 0.10 -6.30
CA ALA A 173 -13.65 0.22 -7.69
C ALA A 173 -12.21 0.75 -7.79
N LEU A 174 -11.87 1.78 -7.01
CA LEU A 174 -10.52 2.35 -6.97
C LEU A 174 -9.48 1.37 -6.42
N MET A 175 -9.83 0.62 -5.36
CA MET A 175 -8.94 -0.39 -4.78
C MET A 175 -8.65 -1.51 -5.75
N ILE A 176 -9.67 -2.08 -6.40
CA ILE A 176 -9.50 -3.15 -7.39
C ILE A 176 -8.61 -2.65 -8.54
N MET A 177 -8.88 -1.47 -9.08
CA MET A 177 -8.03 -0.87 -10.13
C MET A 177 -6.59 -0.70 -9.66
N THR A 178 -6.39 -0.21 -8.43
CA THR A 178 -5.06 0.03 -7.85
C THR A 178 -4.32 -1.28 -7.61
N ALA A 179 -4.98 -2.31 -7.07
CA ALA A 179 -4.40 -3.63 -6.81
C ALA A 179 -3.99 -4.33 -8.11
N LEU A 180 -4.85 -4.33 -9.12
CA LEU A 180 -4.54 -4.91 -10.44
C LEU A 180 -3.36 -4.18 -11.10
N LEU A 181 -3.30 -2.86 -10.97
CA LEU A 181 -2.19 -2.07 -11.49
C LEU A 181 -0.87 -2.38 -10.76
N LEU A 182 -0.89 -2.44 -9.42
CA LEU A 182 0.27 -2.81 -8.60
C LEU A 182 0.79 -4.18 -9.00
N PHE A 183 -0.09 -5.18 -9.08
CA PHE A 183 0.24 -6.54 -9.47
C PHE A 183 0.84 -6.59 -10.89
N LYS A 184 0.23 -5.90 -11.85
CA LYS A 184 0.74 -5.82 -13.22
C LYS A 184 2.14 -5.21 -13.28
N VAL A 185 2.34 -4.05 -12.66
CA VAL A 185 3.64 -3.35 -12.71
C VAL A 185 4.74 -4.13 -12.00
N ILE A 186 4.44 -4.79 -10.87
CA ILE A 186 5.47 -5.49 -10.11
C ILE A 186 5.90 -6.79 -10.79
N THR A 187 4.97 -7.50 -11.44
CA THR A 187 5.22 -8.79 -12.11
C THR A 187 5.63 -8.69 -13.58
N SER A 188 5.51 -7.50 -14.19
CA SER A 188 5.93 -7.26 -15.57
C SER A 188 7.31 -6.61 -15.67
N THR A 189 7.96 -6.84 -16.81
CA THR A 189 9.21 -6.17 -17.23
C THR A 189 8.93 -4.96 -18.12
N ASP A 190 7.78 -4.94 -18.80
CA ASP A 190 7.30 -3.85 -19.65
C ASP A 190 5.92 -3.33 -19.21
N TYR A 191 5.61 -2.10 -19.61
CA TYR A 191 4.27 -1.53 -19.47
C TYR A 191 3.93 -0.70 -20.70
N LYS A 192 2.90 -1.12 -21.43
CA LYS A 192 2.46 -0.51 -22.70
C LYS A 192 3.59 -0.45 -23.74
N GLY A 193 4.32 -1.56 -23.89
CA GLY A 193 5.32 -1.71 -24.95
C GLY A 193 6.69 -1.09 -24.66
N ALA A 194 6.94 -0.65 -23.43
CA ALA A 194 8.25 -0.10 -23.04
C ALA A 194 8.76 -0.70 -21.72
N PRO A 195 10.08 -0.88 -21.58
CA PRO A 195 10.69 -1.45 -20.39
C PRO A 195 10.44 -0.55 -19.17
N ILE A 196 10.03 -1.16 -18.07
CA ILE A 196 9.78 -0.44 -16.81
C ILE A 196 11.13 -0.08 -16.19
N GLN A 197 11.41 1.22 -16.13
CA GLN A 197 12.62 1.70 -15.46
C GLN A 197 12.59 1.39 -13.95
N THR A 198 13.78 1.27 -13.37
CA THR A 198 13.96 0.92 -11.95
C THR A 198 13.26 1.91 -11.00
N LYS A 199 13.48 3.22 -11.18
CA LYS A 199 12.92 4.25 -10.27
C LYS A 199 11.38 4.21 -10.24
N PRO A 200 10.66 4.24 -11.38
CA PRO A 200 9.21 4.10 -11.36
C PRO A 200 8.69 2.80 -10.74
N LYS A 201 9.35 1.66 -10.99
CA LYS A 201 8.97 0.37 -10.39
C LYS A 201 9.09 0.42 -8.85
N GLU A 202 10.14 1.05 -8.34
CA GLU A 202 10.36 1.23 -6.90
C GLU A 202 9.40 2.24 -6.26
N LEU A 203 9.00 3.29 -6.97
CA LEU A 203 7.97 4.22 -6.49
C LEU A 203 6.61 3.52 -6.39
N ILE A 204 6.25 2.72 -7.41
CA ILE A 204 5.00 1.95 -7.40
C ILE A 204 5.02 0.86 -6.32
N ALA A 205 6.19 0.35 -5.96
CA ALA A 205 6.35 -0.58 -4.84
C ALA A 205 6.03 0.03 -3.46
N ILE A 206 6.01 1.37 -3.32
CA ILE A 206 5.69 2.04 -2.03
C ILE A 206 4.26 1.69 -1.59
N PRO A 207 3.19 1.97 -2.35
CA PRO A 207 1.84 1.56 -1.94
C PRO A 207 1.66 0.04 -1.81
N LEU A 208 2.41 -0.79 -2.57
CA LEU A 208 2.41 -2.24 -2.35
C LEU A 208 2.98 -2.62 -0.98
N ALA A 209 4.13 -2.06 -0.61
CA ALA A 209 4.74 -2.31 0.70
C ALA A 209 3.85 -1.81 1.84
N PHE A 210 3.12 -0.71 1.63
CA PHE A 210 2.15 -0.22 2.58
C PHE A 210 0.99 -1.22 2.75
N LEU A 211 0.44 -1.71 1.63
CA LEU A 211 -0.62 -2.72 1.63
C LEU A 211 -0.20 -4.02 2.32
N LEU A 212 1.04 -4.47 2.15
CA LEU A 212 1.59 -5.63 2.87
C LEU A 212 1.54 -5.46 4.38
N VAL A 213 1.95 -4.29 4.89
CA VAL A 213 1.94 -4.01 6.33
C VAL A 213 0.53 -3.82 6.87
N GLN A 214 -0.37 -3.23 6.08
CA GLN A 214 -1.78 -3.10 6.46
C GLN A 214 -2.47 -4.46 6.57
N GLY A 215 -2.09 -5.46 5.76
CA GLY A 215 -2.58 -6.83 5.89
C GLY A 215 -2.32 -7.48 7.25
N LEU A 216 -1.33 -7.00 8.00
CA LEU A 216 -0.97 -7.50 9.33
C LEU A 216 -1.79 -6.83 10.44
N PHE A 217 -1.85 -5.50 10.41
CA PHE A 217 -2.26 -4.72 11.58
C PHE A 217 -3.58 -3.97 11.42
N GLU A 218 -4.07 -3.82 10.19
CA GLU A 218 -5.18 -2.92 9.93
C GLU A 218 -6.51 -3.51 10.47
N PRO A 219 -7.20 -2.77 11.36
CA PRO A 219 -8.36 -3.30 12.09
C PRO A 219 -9.69 -3.06 11.37
N ASP A 220 -9.78 -2.04 10.50
CA ASP A 220 -11.02 -1.65 9.83
C ASP A 220 -10.78 -1.02 8.45
N PHE A 221 -11.73 -1.18 7.52
CA PHE A 221 -11.59 -0.68 6.16
C PHE A 221 -11.62 0.86 6.06
N GLY A 222 -12.25 1.57 6.99
CA GLY A 222 -12.31 3.04 6.97
C GLY A 222 -10.95 3.67 7.31
N SER A 223 -10.30 3.14 8.35
CA SER A 223 -8.91 3.45 8.72
C SER A 223 -7.95 3.08 7.59
N PHE A 224 -8.12 1.91 6.98
CA PHE A 224 -7.34 1.50 5.81
C PHE A 224 -7.47 2.52 4.66
N ALA A 225 -8.70 2.88 4.28
CA ALA A 225 -8.96 3.79 3.17
C ALA A 225 -8.28 5.15 3.38
N ARG A 226 -8.34 5.69 4.62
CA ARG A 226 -7.63 6.91 4.99
C ARG A 226 -6.12 6.79 4.79
N HIS A 227 -5.48 5.81 5.43
CA HIS A 227 -4.03 5.70 5.36
C HIS A 227 -3.53 5.38 3.95
N PHE A 228 -4.23 4.47 3.24
CA PHE A 228 -3.88 4.10 1.88
C PHE A 228 -4.00 5.29 0.92
N SER A 229 -5.05 6.11 1.05
CA SER A 229 -5.24 7.32 0.23
C SER A 229 -4.08 8.31 0.30
N MET A 230 -3.31 8.32 1.40
CA MET A 230 -2.14 9.18 1.57
C MET A 230 -0.94 8.69 0.74
N VAL A 231 -0.82 7.38 0.55
CA VAL A 231 0.34 6.75 -0.12
C VAL A 231 0.09 6.53 -1.61
N VAL A 232 -1.16 6.32 -2.02
CA VAL A 232 -1.56 6.10 -3.42
C VAL A 232 -1.05 7.16 -4.41
N PRO A 233 -0.98 8.48 -4.08
CA PRO A 233 -0.43 9.48 -4.99
C PRO A 233 0.96 9.13 -5.56
N VAL A 234 1.82 8.42 -4.81
CA VAL A 234 3.14 7.96 -5.29
C VAL A 234 3.02 7.07 -6.52
N LEU A 235 2.05 6.16 -6.53
CA LEU A 235 1.86 5.21 -7.63
C LEU A 235 1.63 5.97 -8.94
N PHE A 236 0.84 7.05 -8.89
CA PHE A 236 0.55 7.86 -10.05
C PHE A 236 1.76 8.72 -10.48
N VAL A 237 2.61 9.15 -9.55
CA VAL A 237 3.91 9.76 -9.89
C VAL A 237 4.79 8.76 -10.65
N GLY A 238 4.90 7.51 -10.15
CA GLY A 238 5.62 6.44 -10.82
C GLY A 238 5.09 6.17 -12.23
N LEU A 239 3.77 6.04 -12.38
CA LEU A 239 3.12 5.89 -13.68
C LEU A 239 3.40 7.07 -14.62
N GLY A 240 3.32 8.30 -14.11
CA GLY A 240 3.61 9.50 -14.89
C GLY A 240 5.04 9.51 -15.42
N LEU A 241 6.02 9.05 -14.62
CA LEU A 241 7.41 8.90 -15.04
C LEU A 241 7.57 7.80 -16.12
N MET A 242 6.87 6.68 -15.99
CA MET A 242 6.87 5.61 -17.01
C MET A 242 6.30 6.12 -18.34
N LEU A 243 5.15 6.79 -18.31
CA LEU A 243 4.51 7.30 -19.53
C LEU A 243 5.33 8.42 -20.19
N ARG A 244 6.07 9.22 -19.41
CA ARG A 244 6.98 10.24 -19.96
C ARG A 244 8.14 9.62 -20.71
N ALA A 245 8.68 8.49 -20.21
CA ALA A 245 9.75 7.78 -20.88
C ALA A 245 9.33 7.16 -22.23
N ASN A 246 8.03 6.93 -22.43
CA ASN A 246 7.48 6.34 -23.66
C ASN A 246 7.16 7.38 -24.75
N LYS A 247 7.35 8.68 -24.50
CA LYS A 247 7.18 9.66 -25.57
C LYS A 247 8.39 9.57 -26.51
N PRO A 248 8.19 9.40 -27.82
CA PRO A 248 9.29 9.60 -28.76
C PRO A 248 9.81 11.02 -28.53
N VAL A 249 11.12 11.15 -28.37
CA VAL A 249 11.79 12.45 -28.43
C VAL A 249 11.30 13.09 -29.74
N GLN A 250 10.62 14.24 -29.64
CA GLN A 250 10.33 15.02 -30.84
C GLN A 250 11.68 15.29 -31.49
N VAL A 251 11.87 14.76 -32.69
CA VAL A 251 13.01 15.08 -33.55
C VAL A 251 12.84 16.55 -33.91
N GLU A 252 13.34 17.42 -33.05
CA GLU A 252 13.35 18.86 -33.27
C GLU A 252 14.42 19.13 -34.33
N SER A 253 13.94 19.29 -35.57
CA SER A 253 14.54 20.05 -36.67
C SER A 253 16.07 19.97 -36.85
N ARG A 254 16.55 18.89 -37.46
CA ARG A 254 17.70 18.96 -38.39
C ARG A 254 17.21 18.96 -39.83
N ILE A 255 16.41 19.96 -40.17
CA ILE A 255 16.23 20.37 -41.57
C ILE A 255 16.22 21.88 -41.51
N LEU A 256 17.39 22.47 -41.79
CA LEU A 256 17.74 23.88 -42.04
C LEU A 256 19.04 24.22 -41.31
N ASN A 257 20.15 23.84 -41.95
CA ASN A 257 21.28 24.70 -42.28
C ASN A 257 22.18 23.95 -43.26
#